data_AF-A0A4U8S0C9-F1
#
_entry.id   AF-A0A4U8S0C9-F1
#
_cell.length_a   1.000
_cell.length_b   1.000
_cell.length_c   1.000
_cell.angle_alpha   90.00
_cell.angle_beta   90.00
_cell.angle_gamma   90.00
#
_symmetry.space_group_name_H-M   'P 1'
#
loop_
_entity.id
_entity.type
_entity.pdbx_description
1 polymer ?
#
loop_
_entity_poly.entity_id
_entity_poly.type
_entity_poly.pdbx_seq_one_letter_code
_entity_poly.pdbx_strand_id
1 'polypeptide(L)'
;ESKIEIFRKDSNKLVKDFIKQQRKIDIAFIDPPYNSRQYSRFYHLLETITLNDKPKLHGIALKREPENMSEYCKVGAESVFRELCEDLSKIARFLVVTYNNTYTSKSSSSANKISLESLKTILETFGTITSHKIPHKAFNSGKTDFKNHAEYIFVCEID
;
A
#
# COMPACT_ATOMS: atom_id res chain seq x y z
N GLU A 1 -2.75 26.76 -13.59
CA GLU A 1 -1.99 26.15 -12.49
C GLU A 1 -2.65 24.84 -12.09
N SER A 2 -1.88 23.86 -11.65
CA SER A 2 -2.42 22.61 -11.13
C SER A 2 -2.89 22.79 -9.68
N LYS A 3 -4.12 22.38 -9.36
CA LYS A 3 -4.62 22.35 -7.98
C LYS A 3 -4.11 21.08 -7.30
N ILE A 4 -3.34 21.22 -6.22
CA ILE A 4 -2.77 20.11 -5.46
C ILE A 4 -3.32 20.14 -4.03
N GLU A 5 -3.84 19.00 -3.58
CA GLU A 5 -4.34 18.81 -2.21
C GLU A 5 -3.56 17.64 -1.57
N ILE A 6 -3.06 17.83 -0.34
CA ILE A 6 -2.28 16.83 0.38
C ILE A 6 -2.95 16.57 1.73
N PHE A 7 -3.13 15.29 2.07
CA PHE A 7 -3.82 14.87 3.28
C PHE A 7 -2.94 13.95 4.12
N ARG A 8 -2.70 14.32 5.39
CA ARG A 8 -2.13 13.41 6.39
C ARG A 8 -3.24 12.58 7.03
N LYS A 9 -3.76 11.60 6.30
CA LYS A 9 -4.86 10.73 6.76
C LYS A 9 -4.68 9.31 6.23
N ASP A 10 -5.21 8.35 6.98
CA ASP A 10 -5.43 6.99 6.47
C ASP A 10 -6.31 7.02 5.21
N SER A 11 -5.87 6.31 4.16
CA SER A 11 -6.52 6.35 2.83
C SER A 11 -7.95 5.84 2.87
N ASN A 12 -8.23 4.75 3.59
CA ASN A 12 -9.59 4.20 3.73
C ASN A 12 -10.51 5.22 4.41
N LYS A 13 -10.02 5.97 5.41
CA LYS A 13 -10.78 7.07 6.03
C LYS A 13 -10.91 8.30 5.15
N LEU A 14 -9.95 8.57 4.28
CA LEU A 14 -9.96 9.73 3.38
C LEU A 14 -11.00 9.57 2.28
N VAL A 15 -11.07 8.38 1.66
CA VAL A 15 -12.04 8.09 0.61
C VAL A 15 -13.48 8.25 1.13
N LYS A 16 -13.76 7.83 2.37
CA LYS A 16 -15.07 8.06 3.02
C LYS A 16 -15.45 9.53 3.14
N ASP A 17 -14.49 10.42 3.39
CA ASP A 17 -14.76 11.86 3.40
C ASP A 17 -15.03 12.38 1.99
N PHE A 18 -14.28 11.90 1.00
CA PHE A 18 -14.47 12.27 -0.39
C PHE A 18 -15.84 11.83 -0.94
N ILE A 19 -16.32 10.65 -0.54
CA ILE A 19 -17.68 10.18 -0.83
C ILE A 19 -18.71 11.14 -0.24
N LYS A 20 -18.57 11.52 1.04
CA LYS A 20 -19.49 12.48 1.69
C LYS A 20 -19.49 13.84 1.03
N GLN A 21 -18.33 14.27 0.50
CA GLN A 21 -18.15 15.50 -0.26
C GLN A 21 -18.61 15.37 -1.72
N GLN A 22 -19.14 14.20 -2.14
CA GLN A 22 -19.58 13.91 -3.50
C GLN A 22 -18.49 14.17 -4.55
N ARG A 23 -17.22 13.95 -4.20
CA ARG A 23 -16.11 14.08 -5.14
C ARG A 23 -16.21 13.00 -6.22
N LYS A 24 -15.68 13.34 -7.40
CA LYS A 24 -15.46 12.40 -8.50
C LYS A 24 -13.97 12.31 -8.79
N ILE A 25 -13.51 11.10 -9.07
CA ILE A 25 -12.11 10.77 -9.32
C ILE A 25 -12.07 10.06 -10.67
N ASP A 26 -11.25 10.52 -11.60
CA ASP A 26 -11.06 9.77 -12.84
C ASP A 26 -10.18 8.55 -12.58
N ILE A 27 -9.06 8.74 -11.86
CA ILE A 27 -8.06 7.69 -11.61
C ILE A 27 -7.67 7.70 -10.14
N ALA A 28 -7.84 6.55 -9.47
CA ALA A 28 -7.27 6.29 -8.16
C ALA A 28 -6.03 5.40 -8.30
N PHE A 29 -4.85 5.96 -8.03
CA PHE A 29 -3.60 5.21 -8.01
C PHE A 29 -3.31 4.68 -6.59
N ILE A 30 -3.05 3.38 -6.47
CA ILE A 30 -2.98 2.65 -5.20
C ILE A 30 -1.66 1.87 -5.16
N ASP A 31 -0.83 2.19 -4.17
CA ASP A 31 0.47 1.57 -3.89
C ASP A 31 0.57 1.27 -2.39
N PRO A 32 -0.11 0.20 -1.90
CA PRO A 32 -0.14 -0.12 -0.48
C PRO A 32 1.16 -0.82 -0.07
N PRO A 33 1.58 -0.73 1.21
CA PRO A 33 2.72 -1.49 1.67
C PRO A 33 2.41 -2.98 1.59
N TYR A 34 3.19 -3.72 0.80
CA TYR A 34 2.85 -5.11 0.49
C TYR A 34 3.18 -6.11 1.59
N ASN A 35 4.05 -5.79 2.56
CA ASN A 35 4.59 -6.77 3.51
C ASN A 35 4.49 -6.30 4.98
N SER A 36 5.06 -7.07 5.91
CA SER A 36 4.95 -6.81 7.35
C SER A 36 5.74 -5.60 7.84
N ARG A 37 6.45 -4.88 6.96
CA ARG A 37 7.34 -3.78 7.32
C ARG A 37 6.54 -2.51 7.59
N GLN A 38 6.31 -2.26 8.87
CA GLN A 38 5.67 -1.05 9.36
C GLN A 38 6.59 0.15 9.15
N TYR A 39 6.33 0.95 8.12
CA TYR A 39 7.18 2.09 7.73
C TYR A 39 7.38 3.11 8.86
N SER A 40 6.39 3.29 9.74
CA SER A 40 6.53 4.13 10.94
C SER A 40 7.73 3.74 11.81
N ARG A 41 8.10 2.45 11.83
CA ARG A 41 9.28 1.94 12.56
C ARG A 41 10.60 2.14 11.84
N PHE A 42 10.59 2.31 10.52
CA PHE A 42 11.79 2.56 9.70
C PHE A 42 12.09 4.05 9.60
N TYR A 43 11.07 4.90 9.49
CA TYR A 43 11.19 6.34 9.40
C TYR A 43 11.02 7.06 10.76
N HIS A 44 11.20 6.35 11.88
CA HIS A 44 10.96 6.91 13.22
C HIS A 44 11.79 8.16 13.53
N LEU A 45 13.00 8.27 12.96
CA LEU A 45 13.83 9.47 13.10
C LEU A 45 13.20 10.68 12.41
N LEU A 46 12.74 10.51 11.17
CA LEU A 46 12.07 11.57 10.41
C LEU A 46 10.77 11.99 11.09
N GLU A 47 9.97 11.04 11.60
CA GLU A 47 8.78 11.35 12.40
C GLU A 47 9.15 12.16 13.65
N THR A 48 10.27 11.83 14.31
CA THR A 48 10.74 12.57 15.49
C THR A 48 11.15 13.99 15.19
N ILE A 49 11.90 14.20 14.11
CA ILE A 49 12.27 15.55 13.67
C ILE A 49 11.02 16.34 13.30
N THR A 50 10.06 15.71 12.64
CA THR A 50 8.82 16.37 12.18
C THR A 50 7.90 16.77 13.33
N LEU A 51 7.71 15.91 14.34
CA LEU A 51 6.91 16.27 15.52
C LEU A 51 7.63 17.26 16.43
N ASN A 52 8.97 17.32 16.35
CA ASN A 52 9.81 18.18 17.18
C ASN A 52 9.50 18.04 18.69
N ASP A 53 9.24 16.81 19.11
CA ASP A 53 8.90 16.44 20.48
C ASP A 53 10.08 15.74 21.17
N LYS A 54 9.90 15.44 22.46
CA LYS A 54 10.88 14.70 23.28
C LYS A 54 10.25 13.41 23.81
N PRO A 55 9.94 12.43 22.94
CA PRO A 55 9.28 11.21 23.36
C PRO A 55 10.22 10.37 24.23
N LYS A 56 9.64 9.47 25.03
CA LYS A 56 10.41 8.40 25.66
C LYS A 56 10.93 7.46 24.56
N LEU A 57 12.22 7.12 24.64
CA LEU A 57 12.89 6.26 23.67
C LEU A 57 13.22 4.90 24.27
N HIS A 58 13.17 3.86 23.44
CA HIS A 58 13.25 2.46 23.85
C HIS A 58 14.22 1.67 22.97
N GLY A 59 14.89 0.69 23.58
CA GLY A 59 15.81 -0.23 22.93
C GLY A 59 17.10 0.43 22.42
N ILE A 60 17.98 -0.37 21.81
CA ILE A 60 19.30 0.08 21.32
C ILE A 60 19.13 1.13 20.19
N ALA A 61 18.11 0.97 19.34
CA ALA A 61 17.85 1.88 18.23
C ALA A 61 17.12 3.18 18.66
N LEU A 62 16.89 3.40 19.96
CA LEU A 62 16.26 4.59 20.54
C LEU A 62 14.98 4.99 19.79
N LYS A 63 14.04 4.05 19.70
CA LYS A 63 12.76 4.26 19.01
C LYS A 63 11.71 4.80 19.98
N ARG A 64 10.86 5.71 19.51
CA ARG A 64 9.61 6.08 20.17
C ARG A 64 8.66 4.88 20.27
N GLU A 65 7.64 4.98 21.12
CA GLU A 65 6.55 4.01 21.14
C GLU A 65 5.90 3.88 19.74
N PRO A 66 5.42 2.68 19.35
CA PRO A 66 4.86 2.47 18.02
C PRO A 66 3.59 3.30 17.79
N GLU A 67 3.63 4.15 16.76
CA GLU A 67 2.52 4.97 16.30
C GLU A 67 2.35 4.79 14.77
N ASN A 68 1.25 5.30 14.22
CA ASN A 68 0.99 5.31 12.76
C ASN A 68 1.17 3.92 12.10
N MET A 69 0.71 2.87 12.79
CA MET A 69 0.82 1.50 12.32
C MET A 69 -0.24 1.23 11.26
N SER A 70 0.17 0.68 10.12
CA SER A 70 -0.72 0.37 9.00
C SER A 70 -1.32 -1.02 9.14
N GLU A 71 -2.63 -1.13 8.89
CA GLU A 71 -3.33 -2.42 8.80
C GLU A 71 -2.92 -3.22 7.56
N TYR A 72 -2.47 -2.55 6.48
CA TYR A 72 -1.91 -3.20 5.30
C TYR A 72 -0.64 -4.01 5.59
N CYS A 73 0.05 -3.72 6.70
CA CYS A 73 1.21 -4.49 7.16
C CYS A 73 0.86 -5.62 8.14
N LYS A 74 -0.43 -5.86 8.41
CA LYS A 74 -0.94 -6.88 9.33
C LYS A 74 -1.69 -7.99 8.59
N VAL A 75 -2.24 -8.95 9.32
CA VAL A 75 -3.01 -10.08 8.76
C VAL A 75 -4.32 -9.64 8.11
N GLY A 76 -4.85 -8.45 8.46
CA GLY A 76 -6.09 -7.91 7.91
C GLY A 76 -5.95 -7.16 6.58
N ALA A 77 -4.76 -7.12 5.98
CA ALA A 77 -4.46 -6.30 4.80
C ALA A 77 -5.42 -6.54 3.62
N GLU A 78 -5.79 -7.80 3.38
CA GLU A 78 -6.71 -8.15 2.30
C GLU A 78 -8.10 -7.54 2.50
N SER A 79 -8.63 -7.57 3.73
CA SER A 79 -9.92 -6.96 4.07
C SER A 79 -9.88 -5.44 3.93
N VAL A 80 -8.78 -4.81 4.38
CA VAL A 80 -8.62 -3.35 4.31
C VAL A 80 -8.46 -2.88 2.85
N PHE A 81 -7.75 -3.66 2.03
CA PHE A 81 -7.66 -3.39 0.59
C PHE A 81 -9.00 -3.53 -0.11
N ARG A 82 -9.77 -4.59 0.19
CA ARG A 82 -11.13 -4.76 -0.35
C ARG A 82 -12.03 -3.58 0.01
N GLU A 83 -12.01 -3.13 1.26
CA GLU A 83 -12.79 -1.95 1.70
C GLU A 83 -12.38 -0.69 0.93
N LEU A 84 -11.08 -0.46 0.71
CA LEU A 84 -10.59 0.69 -0.05
C LEU A 84 -11.11 0.65 -1.49
N CYS A 85 -11.02 -0.51 -2.16
CA CYS A 85 -11.52 -0.68 -3.52
C CYS A 85 -13.04 -0.47 -3.60
N GLU A 86 -13.80 -0.98 -2.63
CA GLU A 86 -15.24 -0.80 -2.54
C GLU A 86 -15.64 0.67 -2.38
N ASP A 87 -14.94 1.42 -1.52
CA ASP A 87 -15.22 2.82 -1.32
C ASP A 87 -14.79 3.66 -2.53
N LEU A 88 -13.65 3.34 -3.16
CA LEU A 88 -13.20 4.03 -4.36
C LEU A 88 -14.10 3.76 -5.55
N SER A 89 -14.62 2.55 -5.76
CA SER A 89 -15.49 2.23 -6.90
C SER A 89 -16.77 3.08 -6.93
N LYS A 90 -17.21 3.62 -5.78
CA LYS A 90 -18.36 4.55 -5.68
C LYS A 90 -18.09 5.92 -6.31
N ILE A 91 -16.82 6.32 -6.44
CA ILE A 91 -16.43 7.68 -6.86
C ILE A 91 -15.34 7.74 -7.93
N ALA A 92 -14.66 6.63 -8.21
CA ALA A 92 -13.55 6.52 -9.15
C ALA A 92 -13.97 5.80 -10.44
N ARG A 93 -13.43 6.21 -11.59
CA ARG A 93 -13.63 5.48 -12.87
C ARG A 93 -12.61 4.36 -13.08
N PHE A 94 -11.37 4.59 -12.65
CA PHE A 94 -10.29 3.61 -12.74
C PHE A 94 -9.58 3.43 -11.40
N LEU A 95 -9.30 2.17 -11.05
CA LEU A 95 -8.33 1.83 -10.00
C LEU A 95 -7.05 1.35 -10.67
N VAL A 96 -5.92 2.01 -10.39
CA VAL A 96 -4.60 1.61 -10.87
C VAL A 96 -3.79 1.14 -9.68
N VAL A 97 -3.49 -0.16 -9.63
CA VAL A 97 -2.82 -0.79 -8.50
C VAL A 97 -1.46 -1.32 -8.92
N THR A 98 -0.41 -0.89 -8.23
CA THR A 98 0.92 -1.48 -8.40
C THR A 98 1.07 -2.68 -7.49
N TYR A 99 1.92 -3.65 -7.87
CA TYR A 99 2.19 -4.82 -7.05
C TYR A 99 3.53 -5.47 -7.37
N ASN A 100 4.33 -5.73 -6.35
CA ASN A 100 5.60 -6.43 -6.47
C ASN A 100 5.50 -7.92 -6.10
N ASN A 101 6.09 -8.81 -6.90
CA ASN A 101 5.94 -10.27 -6.73
C ASN A 101 6.88 -10.97 -5.72
N THR A 102 7.20 -10.36 -4.58
CA THR A 102 8.08 -10.92 -3.53
C THR A 102 7.51 -12.08 -2.71
N TYR A 103 6.94 -13.11 -3.37
CA TYR A 103 6.35 -14.28 -2.71
C TYR A 103 7.37 -15.19 -2.02
N THR A 104 8.50 -15.46 -2.69
CA THR A 104 9.54 -16.39 -2.18
C THR A 104 10.55 -15.67 -1.31
N SER A 105 10.05 -14.85 -0.38
CA SER A 105 10.92 -14.21 0.58
C SER A 105 11.36 -15.24 1.64
N LYS A 106 12.66 -15.31 1.94
CA LYS A 106 13.22 -16.19 2.98
C LYS A 106 12.78 -15.79 4.42
N SER A 107 11.94 -14.77 4.57
CA SER A 107 11.51 -14.25 5.87
C SER A 107 10.03 -13.88 5.84
N SER A 108 9.27 -14.28 6.86
CA SER A 108 7.85 -13.92 7.03
C SER A 108 7.60 -12.40 6.98
N SER A 109 8.59 -11.59 7.34
CA SER A 109 8.50 -10.12 7.32
C SER A 109 8.43 -9.52 5.91
N SER A 110 8.99 -10.21 4.91
CA SER A 110 9.11 -9.72 3.53
C SER A 110 8.09 -10.37 2.59
N ALA A 111 7.33 -11.35 3.09
CA ALA A 111 6.25 -11.98 2.36
C ALA A 111 5.08 -10.99 2.24
N ASN A 112 4.46 -10.99 1.07
CA ASN A 112 3.33 -10.11 0.83
C ASN A 112 2.12 -10.52 1.69
N LYS A 113 1.38 -9.53 2.17
CA LYS A 113 0.15 -9.70 2.98
C LYS A 113 -1.09 -9.95 2.15
N ILE A 114 -1.04 -9.58 0.88
CA ILE A 114 -2.09 -9.83 -0.11
C ILE A 114 -1.42 -10.62 -1.24
N SER A 115 -1.95 -11.79 -1.59
CA SER A 115 -1.43 -12.60 -2.69
C SER A 115 -1.80 -11.96 -4.05
N LEU A 116 -1.10 -12.31 -5.14
CA LEU A 116 -1.48 -11.86 -6.49
C LEU A 116 -2.92 -12.21 -6.81
N GLU A 117 -3.28 -13.43 -6.46
CA GLU A 117 -4.56 -14.06 -6.79
C GLU A 117 -5.66 -13.36 -6.00
N SER A 118 -5.48 -13.18 -4.68
CA SER A 118 -6.39 -12.40 -3.85
C SER A 118 -6.58 -10.98 -4.39
N LEU A 119 -5.50 -10.29 -4.75
CA LEU A 119 -5.56 -8.92 -5.27
C LEU A 119 -6.36 -8.85 -6.58
N LYS A 120 -6.08 -9.76 -7.52
CA LYS A 120 -6.82 -9.87 -8.79
C LYS A 120 -8.30 -10.13 -8.54
N THR A 121 -8.62 -11.15 -7.75
CA THR A 121 -9.99 -11.52 -7.41
C THR A 121 -10.74 -10.34 -6.77
N ILE A 122 -10.10 -9.55 -5.91
CA ILE A 122 -10.72 -8.36 -5.32
C ILE A 122 -11.02 -7.32 -6.39
N LEU A 123 -10.07 -6.99 -7.27
CA LEU A 123 -10.29 -5.99 -8.32
C LEU A 123 -11.36 -6.42 -9.31
N GLU A 124 -11.39 -7.70 -9.70
CA GLU A 124 -12.41 -8.30 -10.56
C GLU A 124 -13.83 -8.21 -9.96
N THR A 125 -13.98 -8.03 -8.64
CA THR A 125 -15.31 -7.81 -8.04
C THR A 125 -15.89 -6.41 -8.29
N PHE A 126 -15.09 -5.46 -8.79
CA PHE A 126 -15.51 -4.07 -8.98
C PHE A 126 -15.49 -3.61 -10.44
N GLY A 127 -14.94 -4.41 -11.36
CA GLY A 127 -14.98 -4.12 -12.78
C GLY A 127 -13.95 -4.91 -13.59
N THR A 128 -13.76 -4.51 -14.84
CA THR A 128 -12.91 -5.22 -15.79
C THR A 128 -11.43 -4.90 -15.56
N ILE A 129 -10.60 -5.94 -15.42
CA ILE A 129 -9.16 -5.77 -15.15
C ILE A 129 -8.29 -6.00 -16.39
N THR A 130 -7.28 -5.16 -16.56
CA THR A 130 -6.12 -5.38 -17.43
C THR A 130 -4.86 -5.40 -16.57
N SER A 131 -3.91 -6.29 -16.87
CA SER A 131 -2.66 -6.39 -16.10
C SER A 131 -1.43 -6.30 -17.00
N HIS A 132 -0.43 -5.54 -16.55
CA HIS A 132 0.86 -5.40 -17.20
C HIS A 132 1.95 -5.92 -16.28
N LYS A 133 2.81 -6.79 -16.81
CA LYS A 133 3.95 -7.34 -16.09
C LYS A 133 5.24 -6.72 -16.61
N ILE A 134 6.02 -6.11 -15.74
CA ILE A 134 7.27 -5.44 -16.05
C ILE A 134 8.40 -6.24 -15.37
N PRO A 135 9.28 -6.92 -16.13
CA PRO A 135 10.44 -7.59 -15.57
C PRO A 135 11.30 -6.59 -14.79
N HIS A 136 11.68 -6.95 -13.57
CA HIS A 136 12.51 -6.10 -12.71
C HIS A 136 13.76 -6.84 -12.27
N LYS A 137 14.88 -6.13 -12.08
CA LYS A 137 16.09 -6.74 -11.53
C LYS A 137 16.01 -6.67 -10.00
N ALA A 138 15.88 -7.82 -9.35
CA ALA A 138 15.85 -7.86 -7.89
C ALA A 138 17.14 -7.28 -7.31
N PHE A 139 17.01 -6.44 -6.28
CA PHE A 139 18.16 -6.01 -5.50
C PHE A 139 18.76 -7.23 -4.78
N ASN A 140 20.07 -7.42 -4.92
CA ASN A 140 20.77 -8.57 -4.36
C ASN A 140 22.07 -8.11 -3.68
N SER A 141 22.26 -8.53 -2.42
CA SER A 141 23.50 -8.35 -1.67
C SER A 141 24.48 -9.53 -1.80
N GLY A 142 24.25 -10.43 -2.76
CA GLY A 142 25.07 -11.61 -3.06
C GLY A 142 24.62 -12.91 -2.40
N LYS A 143 23.54 -12.91 -1.60
CA LYS A 143 23.07 -14.08 -0.80
C LYS A 143 21.77 -14.73 -1.31
N THR A 144 21.20 -14.20 -2.38
CA THR A 144 19.87 -14.64 -2.85
C THR A 144 19.79 -14.63 -4.35
N ASP A 145 19.38 -15.75 -4.96
CA ASP A 145 18.98 -15.78 -6.37
C ASP A 145 17.45 -15.68 -6.41
N PHE A 146 16.93 -14.57 -6.92
CA PHE A 146 15.49 -14.33 -7.04
C PHE A 146 15.15 -14.17 -8.51
N LYS A 147 14.79 -15.29 -9.14
CA LYS A 147 14.44 -15.36 -10.57
C LYS A 147 13.01 -14.87 -10.79
N ASN A 148 12.74 -14.34 -11.98
CA ASN A 148 11.41 -13.91 -12.43
C ASN A 148 10.78 -12.78 -11.59
N HIS A 149 11.60 -11.90 -11.03
CA HIS A 149 11.08 -10.70 -10.39
C HIS A 149 10.38 -9.80 -11.39
N ALA A 150 9.21 -9.31 -11.00
CA ALA A 150 8.42 -8.42 -11.81
C ALA A 150 7.57 -7.52 -10.94
N GLU A 151 7.41 -6.30 -11.43
CA GLU A 151 6.36 -5.39 -11.01
C GLU A 151 5.12 -5.65 -11.88
N TYR A 152 3.96 -5.54 -11.25
CA TYR A 152 2.67 -5.64 -11.90
C TYR A 152 1.95 -4.31 -11.77
N ILE A 153 1.30 -3.90 -12.86
CA ILE A 153 0.36 -2.79 -12.86
C ILE A 153 -1.00 -3.37 -13.24
N PHE A 154 -1.97 -3.26 -12.35
CA PHE A 154 -3.36 -3.60 -12.59
C PHE A 154 -4.14 -2.33 -12.88
N VAL A 155 -4.90 -2.34 -13.96
CA VAL A 155 -5.86 -1.29 -14.31
C VAL A 155 -7.24 -1.92 -14.25
N CYS A 156 -8.06 -1.48 -13.31
CA CYS A 156 -9.45 -1.90 -13.15
C CYS A 156 -10.35 -0.75 -13.60
N GLU A 157 -11.09 -0.96 -14.69
CA GLU A 157 -12.15 -0.06 -15.14
C GLU A 157 -13.43 -0.43 -14.39
N ILE A 158 -13.97 0.50 -13.62
CA ILE A 158 -15.16 0.29 -12.78
C ILE A 158 -16.42 0.22 -13.67
N ASP A 159 -17.28 -0.75 -13.39
CA ASP A 159 -18.56 -0.97 -14.09
C ASP A 159 -19.61 0.15 -13.86
#